data_AF-A0A068RQM6-F1
#
_entry.id   AF-A0A068RQM6-F1
#
_cell.length_a   1.000
_cell.length_b   1.000
_cell.length_c   1.000
_cell.angle_alpha   90.00
_cell.angle_beta   90.00
_cell.angle_gamma   90.00
#
_symmetry.space_group_name_H-M   'P 1'
#
loop_
_entity.id
_entity.type
_entity.pdbx_description
1 polymer ?
#
loop_
_entity_poly.entity_id
_entity_poly.type
_entity_poly.pdbx_seq_one_letter_code
_entity_poly.pdbx_strand_id
1 'polypeptide(L)'
;MTDITWSAMVMANLSNSRGISFPCSTYSISQVLAERVGFWDTDADSVGEDMHMMLKCFFKTDGLARCQPIFVPINLTNVQTNGYLSNMYARFVQASRHYNGVADVSYTLRNAFGFGRGDSVADSVMAVKKSSIYASPTFWIDKLIVCIKVLEAHMIPVTSGWLMFAAVPLMQFVMFPPHAMVAIIDPANNPILTSDFYATLWNIVKIITVFLPFPLFATLAIYENLHRVVDRELYRKVKVESRTWRNCFDYISLPIAAWMFMTIPSTIAALKRLYKTNDQYIVAEKFFQEDDRND
;
A
#
# COMPACT_ATOMS: atom_id res chain seq x y z
N MET A 1 10.63 -3.61 -11.45
CA MET A 1 9.21 -3.87 -11.73
C MET A 1 8.31 -3.52 -10.54
N THR A 2 8.52 -4.12 -9.37
CA THR A 2 7.73 -3.82 -8.16
C THR A 2 7.70 -2.33 -7.80
N ASP A 3 8.84 -1.66 -7.91
CA ASP A 3 8.94 -0.22 -7.61
C ASP A 3 8.19 0.65 -8.62
N ILE A 4 8.01 0.17 -9.85
CA ILE A 4 7.24 0.87 -10.88
C ILE A 4 5.75 0.76 -10.60
N THR A 5 5.26 -0.44 -10.28
CA THR A 5 3.87 -0.62 -9.87
C THR A 5 3.56 0.17 -8.61
N TRP A 6 4.53 0.27 -7.70
CA TRP A 6 4.46 1.16 -6.56
C TRP A 6 4.32 2.63 -6.97
N SER A 7 5.18 3.12 -7.88
CA SER A 7 5.07 4.50 -8.40
C SER A 7 3.74 4.77 -9.10
N ALA A 8 3.18 3.80 -9.84
CA ALA A 8 1.86 3.95 -10.47
C ALA A 8 0.75 4.13 -9.43
N MET A 9 0.79 3.38 -8.33
CA MET A 9 -0.15 3.55 -7.21
C MET A 9 0.01 4.92 -6.53
N VAL A 10 1.24 5.37 -6.32
CA VAL A 10 1.53 6.70 -5.76
C VAL A 10 1.01 7.81 -6.69
N MET A 11 1.24 7.70 -8.01
CA MET A 11 0.70 8.66 -8.98
C MET A 11 -0.83 8.69 -8.96
N ALA A 12 -1.49 7.52 -8.88
CA ALA A 12 -2.94 7.45 -8.74
C ALA A 12 -3.42 8.13 -7.44
N ASN A 13 -2.73 7.91 -6.32
CA ASN A 13 -3.01 8.58 -5.06
C ASN A 13 -2.89 10.12 -5.16
N LEU A 14 -1.82 10.61 -5.80
CA LEU A 14 -1.56 12.05 -5.99
C LEU A 14 -2.53 12.72 -6.99
N SER A 15 -3.18 11.95 -7.87
CA SER A 15 -4.12 12.46 -8.86
C SER A 15 -5.49 12.88 -8.29
N ASN A 16 -5.67 12.88 -6.96
CA ASN A 16 -6.91 13.24 -6.30
C ASN A 16 -7.21 14.74 -6.39
N SER A 17 -8.26 15.10 -7.15
CA SER A 17 -8.71 16.49 -7.35
C SER A 17 -9.18 17.20 -6.07
N ARG A 18 -9.50 16.47 -5.00
CA ARG A 18 -9.86 17.06 -3.70
C ARG A 18 -8.65 17.50 -2.88
N GLY A 19 -7.42 17.23 -3.32
CA GLY A 19 -6.19 17.51 -2.56
C GLY A 19 -6.03 16.63 -1.31
N ILE A 20 -6.76 15.53 -1.22
CA ILE A 20 -6.59 14.48 -0.19
C ILE A 20 -5.70 13.39 -0.79
N SER A 21 -4.40 13.58 -0.68
CA SER A 21 -3.38 12.65 -1.21
C SER A 21 -2.26 12.46 -0.19
N PHE A 22 -1.69 11.28 -0.13
CA PHE A 22 -0.60 10.95 0.78
C PHE A 22 0.73 11.18 0.07
N PRO A 23 1.60 12.06 0.58
CA PRO A 23 2.94 12.16 0.04
C PRO A 23 3.68 10.85 0.28
N CYS A 24 4.57 10.51 -0.66
CA CYS A 24 5.49 9.39 -0.52
C CYS A 24 6.90 9.93 -0.77
N SER A 25 7.72 9.96 0.28
CA SER A 25 9.12 10.39 0.31
C SER A 25 9.40 11.89 0.19
N THR A 26 8.62 12.67 -0.56
CA THR A 26 8.94 14.09 -0.80
C THR A 26 7.71 14.96 -0.63
N TYR A 27 7.78 15.87 0.33
CA TYR A 27 6.75 16.87 0.57
C TYR A 27 7.35 18.11 1.23
N SER A 28 6.58 19.19 1.25
CA SER A 28 6.92 20.43 1.94
C SER A 28 5.68 20.98 2.64
N ILE A 29 5.88 21.57 3.81
CA ILE A 29 4.84 22.30 4.55
C ILE A 29 5.35 23.69 4.90
N SER A 30 4.44 24.65 5.07
CA SER A 30 4.84 25.96 5.58
C SER A 30 5.24 25.86 7.05
N GLN A 31 6.18 26.70 7.48
CA GLN A 31 6.60 26.78 8.88
C GLN A 31 5.41 27.04 9.82
N VAL A 32 4.49 27.92 9.42
CA VAL A 32 3.26 28.23 10.17
C VAL A 32 2.38 27.00 10.36
N LEU A 33 2.28 26.13 9.33
CA LEU A 33 1.53 24.87 9.45
C LEU A 33 2.25 23.90 10.39
N ALA A 34 3.58 23.77 10.27
CA ALA A 34 4.38 22.92 11.14
C ALA A 34 4.22 23.30 12.63
N GLU A 35 4.29 24.60 12.93
CA GLU A 35 4.07 25.13 14.29
C GLU A 35 2.64 24.86 14.77
N ARG A 36 1.63 25.11 13.91
CA ARG A 36 0.22 24.88 14.25
C ARG A 36 -0.07 23.42 14.60
N VAL A 37 0.55 22.46 13.92
CA VAL A 37 0.33 21.04 14.16
C VAL A 37 1.23 20.48 15.26
N GLY A 38 2.23 21.24 15.72
CA GLY A 38 3.18 20.79 16.74
C GLY A 38 4.26 19.86 16.18
N PHE A 39 4.80 20.21 14.99
CA PHE A 39 5.90 19.51 14.33
C PHE A 39 5.65 18.01 14.12
N TRP A 40 6.72 17.22 13.99
CA TRP A 40 6.69 15.79 13.71
C TRP A 40 6.50 14.97 14.98
N ASP A 41 5.64 13.96 14.90
CA ASP A 41 5.46 13.00 15.99
C ASP A 41 6.59 11.97 15.97
N THR A 42 7.02 11.55 17.17
CA THR A 42 8.14 10.60 17.37
C THR A 42 7.69 9.27 17.95
N ASP A 43 6.37 9.03 17.97
CA ASP A 43 5.78 7.83 18.54
C ASP A 43 5.82 6.62 17.59
N ALA A 44 5.51 5.44 18.14
CA ALA A 44 5.51 4.18 17.41
C ALA A 44 4.34 4.04 16.41
N ASP A 45 3.38 4.98 16.42
CA ASP A 45 2.28 5.01 15.46
C ASP A 45 2.67 5.83 14.20
N SER A 46 3.62 6.74 14.34
CA SER A 46 4.12 7.67 13.30
C SER A 46 5.26 7.08 12.44
N VAL A 47 5.20 5.79 12.13
CA VAL A 47 6.26 5.09 11.38
C VAL A 47 6.34 5.54 9.92
N GLY A 48 5.17 5.75 9.30
CA GLY A 48 5.05 6.32 7.95
C GLY A 48 5.01 7.85 8.03
N GLU A 49 6.11 8.45 8.51
CA GLU A 49 6.22 9.88 8.88
C GLU A 49 5.53 10.82 7.88
N ASP A 50 5.78 10.65 6.59
CA ASP A 50 5.25 11.46 5.49
C ASP A 50 3.72 11.38 5.36
N MET A 51 3.15 10.17 5.38
CA MET A 51 1.69 10.00 5.38
C MET A 51 1.08 10.48 6.70
N HIS A 52 1.72 10.15 7.82
CA HIS A 52 1.31 10.55 9.15
C HIS A 52 1.24 12.08 9.27
N MET A 53 2.24 12.79 8.77
CA MET A 53 2.30 14.24 8.80
C MET A 53 1.16 14.87 7.98
N MET A 54 0.80 14.28 6.84
CA MET A 54 -0.38 14.71 6.08
C MET A 54 -1.67 14.51 6.90
N LEU A 55 -1.86 13.34 7.50
CA LEU A 55 -3.05 13.03 8.32
C LEU A 55 -3.14 13.96 9.52
N LYS A 56 -2.02 14.20 10.20
CA LYS A 56 -1.92 15.14 11.31
C LYS A 56 -2.31 16.55 10.87
N CYS A 57 -1.76 17.04 9.76
CA CYS A 57 -2.16 18.32 9.18
C CYS A 57 -3.65 18.37 8.85
N PHE A 58 -4.19 17.33 8.23
CA PHE A 58 -5.61 17.24 7.90
C PHE A 58 -6.50 17.35 9.16
N PHE A 59 -6.25 16.55 10.19
CA PHE A 59 -7.09 16.54 11.39
C PHE A 59 -6.90 17.76 12.28
N LYS A 60 -5.66 18.25 12.48
CA LYS A 60 -5.36 19.44 13.30
C LYS A 60 -5.79 20.76 12.66
N THR A 61 -6.08 20.76 11.36
CA THR A 61 -6.60 21.93 10.65
C THR A 61 -8.08 21.82 10.29
N ASP A 62 -8.81 20.89 10.92
CA ASP A 62 -10.24 20.67 10.66
C ASP A 62 -10.54 20.47 9.16
N GLY A 63 -9.64 19.74 8.50
CA GLY A 63 -9.73 19.44 7.08
C GLY A 63 -9.52 20.64 6.18
N LEU A 64 -8.79 21.67 6.58
CA LEU A 64 -8.34 22.76 5.69
C LEU A 64 -7.05 22.42 4.95
N ALA A 65 -6.15 21.64 5.56
CA ALA A 65 -4.89 21.25 4.91
C ALA A 65 -5.18 20.41 3.66
N ARG A 66 -4.55 20.81 2.54
CA ARG A 66 -4.67 20.14 1.25
C ARG A 66 -3.29 19.93 0.66
N CYS A 67 -3.12 18.78 0.01
CA CYS A 67 -1.94 18.49 -0.77
C CYS A 67 -2.09 19.06 -2.17
N GLN A 68 -1.06 19.76 -2.62
CA GLN A 68 -0.91 20.22 -3.98
C GLN A 68 0.21 19.42 -4.64
N PRO A 69 -0.09 18.44 -5.52
CA PRO A 69 0.94 17.70 -6.22
C PRO A 69 1.69 18.62 -7.19
N ILE A 70 3.01 18.47 -7.23
CA ILE A 70 3.89 19.11 -8.21
C ILE A 70 4.49 17.99 -9.05
N PHE A 71 4.07 17.91 -10.32
CA PHE A 71 4.52 16.86 -11.22
C PHE A 71 5.85 17.25 -11.86
N VAL A 72 6.93 16.67 -11.35
CA VAL A 72 8.29 16.83 -11.88
C VAL A 72 8.86 15.48 -12.30
N PRO A 73 9.75 15.41 -13.31
CA PRO A 73 10.51 14.20 -13.58
C PRO A 73 11.34 13.82 -12.34
N ILE A 74 11.19 12.59 -11.88
CA ILE A 74 11.94 12.06 -10.73
C ILE A 74 12.83 10.91 -11.18
N ASN A 75 14.04 10.84 -10.61
CA ASN A 75 14.89 9.67 -10.73
C ASN A 75 14.60 8.72 -9.57
N LEU A 76 13.91 7.63 -9.85
CA LEU A 76 13.58 6.61 -8.86
C LEU A 76 14.76 5.64 -8.75
N THR A 77 15.51 5.74 -7.66
CA THR A 77 16.58 4.79 -7.35
C THR A 77 16.04 3.64 -6.51
N ASN A 78 16.20 2.42 -6.99
CA ASN A 78 15.94 1.23 -6.17
C ASN A 78 17.03 1.10 -5.10
N VAL A 79 16.71 0.40 -4.00
CA VAL A 79 17.73 0.01 -3.03
C VAL A 79 18.77 -0.86 -3.74
N GLN A 80 20.03 -0.45 -3.66
CA GLN A 80 21.16 -1.16 -4.23
C GLN A 80 22.18 -1.48 -3.14
N THR A 81 22.66 -2.70 -3.20
CA THR A 81 23.64 -3.33 -2.32
C THR A 81 24.51 -4.26 -3.17
N ASN A 82 25.55 -4.81 -2.55
CA ASN A 82 26.45 -5.75 -3.22
C ASN A 82 25.76 -7.12 -3.42
N GLY A 83 25.32 -7.38 -4.64
CA GLY A 83 24.77 -8.67 -5.07
C GLY A 83 23.25 -8.73 -5.14
N TYR A 84 22.75 -9.67 -5.97
CA TYR A 84 21.32 -9.81 -6.25
C TYR A 84 20.49 -10.21 -5.02
N LEU A 85 20.94 -11.20 -4.25
CA LEU A 85 20.22 -11.65 -3.05
C LEU A 85 20.19 -10.58 -1.96
N SER A 86 21.30 -9.87 -1.78
CA SER A 86 21.40 -8.71 -0.89
C SER A 86 20.38 -7.63 -1.29
N ASN A 87 20.22 -7.35 -2.59
CA ASN A 87 19.21 -6.41 -3.08
C ASN A 87 17.79 -6.86 -2.76
N MET A 88 17.47 -8.15 -2.97
CA MET A 88 16.16 -8.70 -2.64
C MET A 88 15.86 -8.60 -1.14
N TYR A 89 16.83 -8.93 -0.30
CA TYR A 89 16.69 -8.80 1.16
C TYR A 89 16.51 -7.35 1.58
N ALA A 90 17.35 -6.44 1.09
CA ALA A 90 17.28 -5.01 1.42
C ALA A 90 15.93 -4.40 0.98
N ARG A 91 15.42 -4.81 -0.19
CA ARG A 91 14.09 -4.39 -0.66
C ARG A 91 12.96 -4.94 0.22
N PHE A 92 13.07 -6.20 0.66
CA PHE A 92 12.10 -6.81 1.58
C PHE A 92 12.07 -6.07 2.93
N VAL A 93 13.24 -5.72 3.48
CA VAL A 93 13.35 -4.92 4.70
C VAL A 93 12.73 -3.54 4.51
N GLN A 94 12.97 -2.88 3.37
CA GLN A 94 12.34 -1.60 3.04
C GLN A 94 10.80 -1.72 2.95
N ALA A 95 10.28 -2.74 2.26
CA ALA A 95 8.84 -2.99 2.16
C ALA A 95 8.23 -3.22 3.55
N SER A 96 8.87 -4.05 4.37
CA SER A 96 8.44 -4.33 5.75
C SER A 96 8.32 -3.06 6.58
N ARG A 97 9.28 -2.13 6.48
CA ARG A 97 9.21 -0.82 7.15
C ARG A 97 8.02 0.00 6.67
N HIS A 98 7.84 0.11 5.36
CA HIS A 98 6.75 0.89 4.78
C HIS A 98 5.37 0.39 5.26
N TYR A 99 5.16 -0.93 5.32
CA TYR A 99 3.89 -1.47 5.79
C TYR A 99 3.67 -1.37 7.30
N ASN A 100 4.70 -1.14 8.12
CA ASN A 100 4.48 -0.82 9.53
C ASN A 100 3.74 0.51 9.74
N GLY A 101 3.64 1.35 8.68
CA GLY A 101 2.75 2.52 8.63
C GLY A 101 1.26 2.19 8.73
N VAL A 102 0.85 0.91 8.72
CA VAL A 102 -0.54 0.50 8.99
C VAL A 102 -1.11 1.05 10.31
N ALA A 103 -0.26 1.50 11.23
CA ALA A 103 -0.70 2.22 12.43
C ALA A 103 -1.54 3.47 12.15
N ASP A 104 -1.32 4.12 11.01
CA ASP A 104 -2.08 5.29 10.58
C ASP A 104 -3.56 4.98 10.34
N VAL A 105 -3.93 3.71 10.11
CA VAL A 105 -5.34 3.28 10.13
C VAL A 105 -5.96 3.57 11.48
N SER A 106 -5.28 3.21 12.57
CA SER A 106 -5.79 3.43 13.92
C SER A 106 -5.81 4.92 14.27
N TYR A 107 -4.76 5.67 13.91
CA TYR A 107 -4.71 7.12 14.08
C TYR A 107 -5.88 7.81 13.36
N THR A 108 -6.12 7.43 12.11
CA THR A 108 -7.19 7.99 11.27
C THR A 108 -8.57 7.70 11.84
N LEU A 109 -8.83 6.45 12.24
CA LEU A 109 -10.12 6.08 12.82
C LEU A 109 -10.38 6.80 14.16
N ARG A 110 -9.36 6.91 15.01
CA ARG A 110 -9.46 7.64 16.28
C ARG A 110 -9.79 9.11 16.07
N ASN A 111 -9.09 9.78 15.15
CA ASN A 111 -9.33 11.21 14.88
C ASN A 111 -10.61 11.48 14.08
N ALA A 112 -11.03 10.55 13.21
CA ALA A 112 -12.25 10.69 12.43
C ALA A 112 -13.51 10.50 13.28
N PHE A 113 -13.51 9.47 14.14
CA PHE A 113 -14.70 9.02 14.88
C PHE A 113 -14.64 9.24 16.38
N GLY A 114 -13.52 9.74 16.92
CA GLY A 114 -13.39 10.05 18.34
C GLY A 114 -13.22 8.84 19.26
N PHE A 115 -12.72 7.71 18.76
CA PHE A 115 -12.45 6.52 19.60
C PHE A 115 -11.28 6.80 20.56
N GLY A 116 -11.58 7.41 21.72
CA GLY A 116 -10.65 7.51 22.83
C GLY A 116 -10.39 6.14 23.46
N ARG A 117 -9.21 5.98 24.08
CA ARG A 117 -8.85 4.76 24.80
C ARG A 117 -9.71 4.68 26.08
N GLY A 118 -10.86 4.00 25.98
CA GLY A 118 -11.79 3.79 27.10
C GLY A 118 -13.15 4.49 26.98
N ASP A 119 -13.43 5.18 25.86
CA ASP A 119 -14.71 5.88 25.67
C ASP A 119 -15.80 4.95 25.13
N SER A 120 -17.05 5.16 25.55
CA SER A 120 -18.18 4.43 24.96
C SER A 120 -18.43 4.92 23.52
N VAL A 121 -19.04 4.07 22.69
CA VAL A 121 -19.44 4.42 21.31
C VAL A 121 -20.33 5.68 21.29
N ALA A 122 -21.11 5.92 22.35
CA ALA A 122 -21.98 7.09 22.46
C ALA A 122 -21.18 8.40 22.69
N ASP A 123 -20.11 8.36 23.48
CA ASP A 123 -19.26 9.53 23.78
C ASP A 123 -18.42 9.93 22.55
N SER A 124 -17.97 8.93 21.79
CA SER A 124 -17.24 9.13 20.53
C SER A 124 -18.09 9.86 19.47
N VAL A 125 -19.39 9.53 19.37
CA VAL A 125 -20.35 10.18 18.47
C VAL A 125 -20.64 11.64 18.87
N MET A 126 -20.57 11.97 20.16
CA MET A 126 -20.79 13.33 20.66
C MET A 126 -19.56 14.24 20.46
N ALA A 127 -18.34 13.69 20.49
CA ALA A 127 -17.10 14.44 20.24
C ALA A 127 -16.97 14.95 18.79
N VAL A 128 -17.57 14.23 17.82
CA VAL A 128 -17.61 14.62 16.39
C VAL A 128 -18.29 15.97 16.15
N LYS A 129 -19.12 16.46 17.09
CA LYS A 129 -19.90 17.70 16.94
C LYS A 129 -19.13 19.00 17.19
N LYS A 130 -17.92 18.99 17.77
CA LYS A 130 -17.11 20.22 17.93
C LYS A 130 -16.32 20.52 16.65
N SER A 131 -17.03 20.83 15.57
CA SER A 131 -16.41 21.40 14.38
C SER A 131 -16.06 22.86 14.66
N SER A 132 -14.79 23.23 14.51
CA SER A 132 -14.36 24.64 14.52
C SER A 132 -15.17 25.46 13.51
N ILE A 133 -15.40 26.75 13.79
CA ILE A 133 -15.99 27.70 12.82
C ILE A 133 -15.16 27.77 11.52
N TYR A 134 -13.88 27.43 11.60
CA TYR A 134 -12.95 27.41 10.47
C TYR A 134 -12.85 26.05 9.78
N ALA A 135 -13.67 25.06 10.16
CA ALA A 135 -13.63 23.75 9.50
C ALA A 135 -14.06 23.84 8.03
N SER A 136 -13.51 22.94 7.22
CA SER A 136 -13.97 22.80 5.83
C SER A 136 -15.49 22.53 5.80
N PRO A 137 -16.27 23.17 4.91
CA PRO A 137 -17.70 22.87 4.75
C PRO A 137 -17.97 21.39 4.43
N THR A 138 -16.99 20.71 3.84
CA THR A 138 -17.04 19.29 3.48
C THR A 138 -16.36 18.38 4.50
N PHE A 139 -15.96 18.89 5.68
CA PHE A 139 -15.06 18.19 6.60
C PHE A 139 -15.54 16.79 6.99
N TRP A 140 -16.84 16.57 7.22
CA TRP A 140 -17.36 15.25 7.56
C TRP A 140 -17.26 14.24 6.40
N ILE A 141 -17.45 14.69 5.17
CA ILE A 141 -17.27 13.88 3.96
C ILE A 141 -15.77 13.60 3.77
N ASP A 142 -14.94 14.64 3.94
CA ASP A 142 -13.49 14.53 3.80
C ASP A 142 -12.90 13.55 4.81
N LYS A 143 -13.41 13.52 6.06
CA LYS A 143 -13.04 12.50 7.06
C LYS A 143 -13.32 11.08 6.55
N LEU A 144 -14.51 10.84 6.01
CA LEU A 144 -14.87 9.54 5.45
C LEU A 144 -13.97 9.16 4.28
N ILE A 145 -13.69 10.12 3.39
CA ILE A 145 -12.78 9.92 2.24
C ILE A 145 -11.37 9.59 2.73
N VAL A 146 -10.85 10.31 3.72
CA VAL A 146 -9.53 10.02 4.32
C VAL A 146 -9.51 8.62 4.92
N CYS A 147 -10.53 8.23 5.69
CA CYS A 147 -10.63 6.86 6.22
C CYS A 147 -10.58 5.80 5.11
N ILE A 148 -11.38 5.98 4.04
CA ILE A 148 -11.40 5.05 2.90
C ILE A 148 -10.03 5.00 2.23
N LYS A 149 -9.37 6.15 2.04
CA LYS A 149 -8.05 6.24 1.39
C LYS A 149 -6.95 5.59 2.23
N VAL A 150 -6.96 5.76 3.55
CA VAL A 150 -6.00 5.09 4.44
C VAL A 150 -6.26 3.58 4.48
N LEU A 151 -7.53 3.15 4.52
CA LEU A 151 -7.87 1.74 4.39
C LEU A 151 -7.45 1.17 3.04
N GLU A 152 -7.65 1.91 1.94
CA GLU A 152 -7.20 1.54 0.60
C GLU A 152 -5.67 1.31 0.58
N ALA A 153 -4.90 2.27 1.12
CA ALA A 153 -3.44 2.23 1.12
C ALA A 153 -2.87 1.02 1.89
N HIS A 154 -3.50 0.61 3.00
CA HIS A 154 -2.98 -0.45 3.85
C HIS A 154 -3.68 -1.80 3.70
N MET A 155 -4.99 -1.84 3.50
CA MET A 155 -5.75 -3.09 3.47
C MET A 155 -5.73 -3.76 2.10
N ILE A 156 -5.58 -3.01 1.01
CA ILE A 156 -5.43 -3.62 -0.32
C ILE A 156 -4.16 -4.47 -0.38
N PRO A 157 -2.96 -3.99 0.00
CA PRO A 157 -1.77 -4.83 0.03
C PRO A 157 -1.91 -6.09 0.92
N VAL A 158 -2.58 -5.94 2.07
CA VAL A 158 -2.82 -7.03 3.03
C VAL A 158 -3.74 -8.09 2.45
N THR A 159 -4.74 -7.74 1.65
CA THR A 159 -5.81 -8.67 1.22
C THR A 159 -5.69 -9.13 -0.23
N SER A 160 -5.20 -8.28 -1.13
CA SER A 160 -5.21 -8.50 -2.58
C SER A 160 -4.46 -9.77 -3.00
N GLY A 161 -3.26 -10.03 -2.48
CA GLY A 161 -2.51 -11.25 -2.83
C GLY A 161 -3.23 -12.53 -2.43
N TRP A 162 -3.84 -12.54 -1.24
CA TRP A 162 -4.63 -13.67 -0.78
C TRP A 162 -5.87 -13.88 -1.64
N LEU A 163 -6.62 -12.82 -1.95
CA LEU A 163 -7.83 -12.90 -2.77
C LEU A 163 -7.54 -13.26 -4.23
N MET A 164 -6.49 -12.67 -4.81
CA MET A 164 -6.14 -12.85 -6.23
C MET A 164 -5.49 -14.20 -6.51
N PHE A 165 -4.65 -14.71 -5.60
CA PHE A 165 -3.80 -15.87 -5.90
C PHE A 165 -4.03 -17.08 -4.99
N ALA A 166 -4.50 -16.90 -3.74
CA ALA A 166 -4.65 -18.01 -2.80
C ALA A 166 -6.09 -18.47 -2.57
N ALA A 167 -7.07 -17.57 -2.63
CA ALA A 167 -8.44 -17.85 -2.23
C ALA A 167 -9.08 -18.99 -3.04
N VAL A 168 -9.03 -18.94 -4.37
CA VAL A 168 -9.60 -19.99 -5.22
C VAL A 168 -8.83 -21.31 -5.11
N PRO A 169 -7.50 -21.37 -5.23
CA PRO A 169 -6.77 -22.62 -5.06
C PRO A 169 -6.95 -23.27 -3.68
N LEU A 170 -6.97 -22.45 -2.62
CA LEU A 170 -7.18 -22.94 -1.25
C LEU A 170 -8.59 -23.50 -1.09
N MET A 171 -9.62 -22.77 -1.53
CA MET A 171 -11.00 -23.23 -1.47
C MET A 171 -11.23 -24.46 -2.36
N GLN A 172 -10.58 -24.54 -3.52
CA GLN A 172 -10.60 -25.72 -4.37
C GLN A 172 -9.99 -26.92 -3.65
N PHE A 173 -8.86 -26.75 -2.95
CA PHE A 173 -8.26 -27.82 -2.16
C PHE A 173 -9.15 -28.26 -0.99
N VAL A 174 -9.75 -27.32 -0.25
CA VAL A 174 -10.62 -27.60 0.90
C VAL A 174 -11.92 -28.28 0.48
N MET A 175 -12.55 -27.82 -0.59
CA MET A 175 -13.86 -28.30 -1.04
C MET A 175 -13.77 -29.47 -2.03
N PHE A 176 -12.67 -29.59 -2.76
CA PHE A 176 -12.42 -30.62 -3.77
C PHE A 176 -10.99 -31.17 -3.63
N PRO A 177 -10.69 -31.86 -2.53
CA PRO A 177 -9.35 -32.39 -2.33
C PRO A 177 -9.03 -33.44 -3.41
N PRO A 178 -7.76 -33.54 -3.83
CA PRO A 178 -7.36 -34.47 -4.90
C PRO A 178 -7.55 -35.95 -4.52
N HIS A 179 -7.69 -36.26 -3.23
CA HIS A 179 -7.96 -37.60 -2.74
C HIS A 179 -9.05 -37.57 -1.66
N ALA A 180 -9.98 -38.52 -1.68
CA ALA A 180 -11.10 -38.56 -0.72
C ALA A 180 -10.64 -38.64 0.76
N MET A 181 -9.45 -39.18 1.01
CA MET A 181 -8.85 -39.27 2.35
C MET A 181 -8.48 -37.91 2.96
N VAL A 182 -8.35 -36.85 2.15
CA VAL A 182 -8.08 -35.47 2.61
C VAL A 182 -9.34 -34.59 2.59
N ALA A 183 -10.51 -35.21 2.38
CA ALA A 183 -11.81 -34.52 2.45
C ALA A 183 -12.08 -34.01 3.86
N ILE A 184 -12.05 -32.68 4.01
CA ILE A 184 -12.47 -31.99 5.24
C ILE A 184 -14.01 -32.02 5.36
N ILE A 185 -14.70 -32.01 4.23
CA ILE A 185 -16.16 -32.02 4.13
C ILE A 185 -16.56 -33.23 3.29
N ASP A 186 -17.48 -34.04 3.81
CA ASP A 186 -18.09 -35.14 3.06
C ASP A 186 -18.72 -34.59 1.77
N PRO A 187 -18.46 -35.19 0.59
CA PRO A 187 -19.07 -34.77 -0.66
C PRO A 187 -20.59 -34.60 -0.61
N ALA A 188 -21.31 -35.42 0.18
CA ALA A 188 -22.76 -35.31 0.33
C ALA A 188 -23.20 -34.04 1.09
N ASN A 189 -22.30 -33.43 1.85
CA ASN A 189 -22.55 -32.20 2.61
C ASN A 189 -21.90 -30.97 1.97
N ASN A 190 -21.22 -31.12 0.82
CA ASN A 190 -20.57 -30.01 0.15
C ASN A 190 -21.63 -29.17 -0.59
N PRO A 191 -21.91 -27.92 -0.16
CA PRO A 191 -22.95 -27.09 -0.78
C PRO A 191 -22.68 -26.78 -2.25
N ILE A 192 -21.41 -26.79 -2.68
CA ILE A 192 -21.03 -26.54 -4.08
C ILE A 192 -21.42 -27.75 -4.97
N LEU A 193 -21.50 -28.95 -4.39
CA LEU A 193 -21.92 -30.18 -5.09
C LEU A 193 -23.43 -30.42 -5.01
N THR A 194 -24.08 -29.98 -3.93
CA THR A 194 -25.49 -30.29 -3.66
C THR A 194 -26.46 -29.19 -4.05
N SER A 195 -25.99 -27.96 -4.27
CA SER A 195 -26.84 -26.81 -4.60
C SER A 195 -26.35 -26.07 -5.84
N ASP A 196 -27.25 -25.96 -6.83
CA ASP A 196 -27.00 -25.21 -8.07
C ASP A 196 -26.65 -23.74 -7.82
N PHE A 197 -27.21 -23.14 -6.76
CA PHE A 197 -26.93 -21.77 -6.37
C PHE A 197 -25.46 -21.59 -5.99
N TYR A 198 -24.94 -22.43 -5.08
CA TYR A 198 -23.55 -22.35 -4.63
C TYR A 198 -22.57 -22.79 -5.72
N ALA A 199 -22.95 -23.75 -6.57
CA ALA A 199 -22.18 -24.12 -7.76
C ALA A 199 -22.02 -22.93 -8.72
N THR A 200 -23.11 -22.20 -8.96
CA THR A 200 -23.10 -21.00 -9.82
C THR A 200 -22.24 -19.90 -9.20
N LEU A 201 -22.42 -19.62 -7.91
CA LEU A 201 -21.60 -18.62 -7.19
C LEU A 201 -20.11 -18.97 -7.24
N TRP A 202 -19.75 -20.24 -7.03
CA TRP A 202 -18.37 -20.72 -7.13
C TRP A 202 -17.78 -20.53 -8.53
N ASN A 203 -18.56 -20.82 -9.58
CA ASN A 203 -18.13 -20.58 -10.96
C ASN A 203 -17.90 -19.09 -11.25
N ILE A 204 -18.78 -18.21 -10.77
CA ILE A 204 -18.62 -16.76 -10.89
C ILE A 204 -17.33 -16.30 -10.20
N VAL A 205 -17.06 -16.76 -8.97
CA VAL A 205 -15.84 -16.43 -8.23
C VAL A 205 -14.59 -16.87 -9.01
N LYS A 206 -14.56 -18.10 -9.54
CA LYS A 206 -13.44 -18.59 -10.38
C LYS A 206 -13.21 -17.69 -11.60
N ILE A 207 -14.27 -17.32 -12.30
CA ILE A 207 -14.19 -16.43 -13.48
C ILE A 207 -13.62 -15.08 -13.06
N ILE A 208 -14.15 -14.46 -12.00
CA ILE A 208 -13.66 -13.17 -11.51
C ILE A 208 -12.18 -13.25 -11.16
N THR A 209 -11.73 -14.29 -10.45
CA THR A 209 -10.33 -14.46 -10.06
C THR A 209 -9.39 -14.59 -11.26
N VAL A 210 -9.83 -15.19 -12.38
CA VAL A 210 -9.04 -15.25 -13.62
C VAL A 210 -8.88 -13.87 -14.25
N PHE A 211 -9.93 -13.04 -14.22
CA PHE A 211 -9.91 -11.71 -14.84
C PHE A 211 -9.30 -10.62 -13.94
N LEU A 212 -9.32 -10.81 -12.61
CA LEU A 212 -8.87 -9.82 -11.62
C LEU A 212 -7.42 -9.32 -11.85
N PRO A 213 -6.45 -10.13 -12.31
CA PRO A 213 -5.10 -9.67 -12.61
C PRO A 213 -4.94 -8.91 -13.94
N PHE A 214 -5.92 -8.95 -14.86
CA PHE A 214 -5.77 -8.37 -16.20
C PHE A 214 -5.47 -6.86 -16.20
N PRO A 215 -6.11 -6.02 -15.37
CA PRO A 215 -5.77 -4.60 -15.27
C PRO A 215 -4.31 -4.36 -14.86
N LEU A 216 -3.73 -5.23 -14.03
CA LEU A 216 -2.32 -5.16 -13.65
C LEU A 216 -1.43 -5.42 -14.88
N PHE A 217 -1.73 -6.45 -15.66
CA PHE A 217 -1.02 -6.76 -16.90
C PHE A 217 -1.15 -5.64 -17.95
N ALA A 218 -2.31 -5.01 -18.07
CA ALA A 218 -2.50 -3.84 -18.94
C ALA A 218 -1.60 -2.66 -18.51
N THR A 219 -1.53 -2.39 -17.20
CA THR A 219 -0.68 -1.33 -16.66
C THR A 219 0.81 -1.59 -16.94
N LEU A 220 1.23 -2.85 -16.83
CA LEU A 220 2.60 -3.27 -17.14
C LEU A 220 2.93 -3.15 -18.63
N ALA A 221 1.98 -3.47 -19.51
CA ALA A 221 2.15 -3.30 -20.95
C ALA A 221 2.29 -1.81 -21.32
N ILE A 222 1.46 -0.95 -20.73
CA ILE A 222 1.55 0.51 -20.89
C ILE A 222 2.92 1.01 -20.41
N TYR A 223 3.37 0.53 -19.25
CA TYR A 223 4.68 0.89 -18.71
C TYR A 223 5.83 0.43 -19.61
N GLU A 224 5.84 -0.83 -20.07
CA GLU A 224 6.90 -1.33 -20.95
C GLU A 224 6.99 -0.50 -22.23
N ASN A 225 5.84 -0.08 -22.78
CA ASN A 225 5.80 0.83 -23.91
C ASN A 225 6.38 2.21 -23.54
N LEU A 226 5.94 2.81 -22.43
CA LEU A 226 6.43 4.10 -21.95
C LEU A 226 7.95 4.06 -21.73
N HIS A 227 8.47 3.01 -21.11
CA HIS A 227 9.88 2.87 -20.79
C HIS A 227 10.74 2.81 -22.07
N ARG A 228 10.29 2.10 -23.10
CA ARG A 228 10.95 2.11 -24.42
C ARG A 228 10.92 3.48 -25.08
N VAL A 229 9.80 4.20 -24.97
CA VAL A 229 9.68 5.57 -25.49
C VAL A 229 10.64 6.50 -24.77
N VAL A 230 10.73 6.42 -23.44
CA VAL A 230 11.66 7.23 -22.64
C VAL A 230 13.13 6.92 -22.99
N ASP A 231 13.50 5.64 -23.10
CA ASP A 231 14.86 5.23 -23.50
C ASP A 231 15.25 5.82 -24.87
N ARG A 232 14.32 5.84 -25.83
CA ARG A 232 14.57 6.30 -27.20
C ARG A 232 14.51 7.81 -27.35
N GLU A 233 13.48 8.45 -26.81
CA GLU A 233 13.19 9.87 -27.04
C GLU A 233 13.89 10.78 -26.03
N LEU A 234 13.87 10.41 -24.74
CA LEU A 234 14.44 11.22 -23.67
C LEU A 234 15.93 10.96 -23.51
N TYR A 235 16.32 9.70 -23.33
CA TYR A 235 17.72 9.34 -23.08
C TYR A 235 18.53 9.07 -24.35
N ARG A 236 17.87 8.95 -25.51
CA ARG A 236 18.51 8.69 -26.81
C ARG A 236 19.48 7.52 -26.77
N LYS A 237 19.15 6.47 -26.02
CA LYS A 237 19.99 5.27 -25.89
C LYS A 237 20.16 4.57 -27.23
N VAL A 238 21.32 3.93 -27.41
CA VAL A 238 21.58 3.11 -28.60
C VAL A 238 20.58 1.94 -28.62
N LYS A 239 20.11 1.51 -29.81
CA LYS A 239 19.13 0.41 -29.94
C LYS A 239 19.53 -0.88 -29.20
N VAL A 240 20.83 -1.12 -29.04
CA VAL A 240 21.37 -2.31 -28.33
C VAL A 240 21.16 -2.21 -26.82
N GLU A 241 21.14 -0.99 -26.27
CA GLU A 241 20.92 -0.71 -24.84
C GLU A 241 19.44 -0.54 -24.50
N SER A 242 18.60 -0.31 -25.51
CA SER A 242 17.15 -0.15 -25.33
C SER A 242 16.45 -1.51 -25.13
N ARG A 243 15.42 -1.53 -24.29
CA ARG A 243 14.65 -2.75 -24.00
C ARG A 243 13.92 -3.26 -25.24
N THR A 244 13.87 -4.58 -25.38
CA THR A 244 13.21 -5.29 -26.49
C THR A 244 12.02 -6.11 -26.00
N TRP A 245 11.27 -6.72 -26.91
CA TRP A 245 10.17 -7.65 -26.58
C TRP A 245 10.60 -8.84 -25.70
N ARG A 246 11.87 -9.23 -25.73
CA ARG A 246 12.39 -10.31 -24.87
C ARG A 246 12.35 -9.92 -23.39
N ASN A 247 12.42 -8.64 -23.08
CA ASN A 247 12.34 -8.15 -21.71
C ASN A 247 10.92 -8.24 -21.13
N CYS A 248 9.92 -8.65 -21.91
CA CYS A 248 8.61 -8.99 -21.37
C CYS A 248 8.67 -10.22 -20.42
N PHE A 249 9.67 -11.08 -20.58
CA PHE A 249 9.87 -12.23 -19.68
C PHE A 249 10.28 -11.79 -18.26
N ASP A 250 10.82 -10.59 -18.08
CA ASP A 250 11.14 -10.01 -16.76
C ASP A 250 9.90 -9.90 -15.86
N TYR A 251 8.70 -9.89 -16.46
CA TYR A 251 7.43 -9.75 -15.75
C TYR A 251 6.84 -11.08 -15.28
N ILE A 252 7.41 -12.23 -15.66
CA ILE A 252 6.93 -13.54 -15.18
C ILE A 252 7.07 -13.67 -13.67
N SER A 253 8.11 -13.07 -13.08
CA SER A 253 8.34 -13.12 -11.63
C SER A 253 7.40 -12.20 -10.83
N LEU A 254 6.54 -11.43 -11.48
CA LEU A 254 5.69 -10.45 -10.79
C LEU A 254 4.77 -11.02 -9.72
N PRO A 255 4.09 -12.16 -9.92
CA PRO A 255 3.26 -12.72 -8.86
C PRO A 255 4.11 -13.04 -7.63
N ILE A 256 5.30 -13.61 -7.82
CA ILE A 256 6.25 -13.90 -6.74
C ILE A 256 6.71 -12.62 -6.06
N ALA A 257 7.06 -11.58 -6.84
CA ALA A 257 7.49 -10.30 -6.33
C ALA A 257 6.37 -9.56 -5.57
N ALA A 258 5.12 -9.66 -6.03
CA ALA A 258 3.96 -9.09 -5.35
C ALA A 258 3.72 -9.75 -3.99
N TRP A 259 3.85 -11.07 -3.90
CA TRP A 259 3.79 -11.79 -2.64
C TRP A 259 4.92 -11.38 -1.69
N MET A 260 6.16 -11.44 -2.19
CA MET A 260 7.36 -11.20 -1.39
C MET A 260 7.45 -9.74 -0.90
N PHE A 261 7.10 -8.76 -1.74
CA PHE A 261 7.31 -7.34 -1.44
C PHE A 261 6.04 -6.56 -1.10
N MET A 262 4.85 -7.15 -1.21
CA MET A 262 3.60 -6.51 -0.78
C MET A 262 2.81 -7.37 0.19
N THR A 263 2.30 -8.52 -0.23
CA THR A 263 1.31 -9.29 0.54
C THR A 263 1.88 -9.83 1.86
N ILE A 264 3.05 -10.47 1.81
CA ILE A 264 3.69 -11.02 3.01
C ILE A 264 4.07 -9.91 4.01
N PRO A 265 4.87 -8.89 3.64
CA PRO A 265 5.30 -7.88 4.60
C PRO A 265 4.13 -7.05 5.15
N SER A 266 3.10 -6.78 4.34
CA SER A 266 1.89 -6.10 4.83
C SER A 266 1.06 -6.95 5.79
N THR A 267 0.89 -8.24 5.50
CA THR A 267 0.21 -9.18 6.40
C THR A 267 0.95 -9.28 7.73
N ILE A 268 2.29 -9.39 7.70
CA ILE A 268 3.13 -9.43 8.91
C ILE A 268 2.94 -8.13 9.71
N ALA A 269 2.97 -6.96 9.07
CA ALA A 269 2.78 -5.69 9.75
C ALA A 269 1.39 -5.57 10.42
N ALA A 270 0.34 -6.01 9.73
CA ALA A 270 -1.02 -6.02 10.27
C ALA A 270 -1.15 -6.97 11.48
N LEU A 271 -0.63 -8.20 11.37
CA LEU A 271 -0.62 -9.17 12.46
C LEU A 271 0.22 -8.70 13.65
N LYS A 272 1.36 -8.06 13.39
CA LYS A 272 2.24 -7.52 14.43
C LYS A 272 1.50 -6.54 15.34
N ARG A 273 0.61 -5.71 14.78
CA ARG A 273 -0.18 -4.76 15.57
C ARG A 273 -1.23 -5.40 16.48
N LEU A 274 -1.61 -6.67 16.25
CA LEU A 274 -2.52 -7.39 17.14
C LEU A 274 -1.85 -7.87 18.44
N TYR A 275 -0.53 -8.09 18.43
CA TYR A 275 0.19 -8.70 19.57
C TYR A 275 1.35 -7.86 20.12
N LYS A 276 1.95 -6.98 19.31
CA LYS A 276 3.05 -6.08 19.70
C LYS A 276 2.68 -4.63 19.43
N THR A 277 2.10 -3.98 20.43
CA THR A 277 1.60 -2.60 20.34
C THR A 277 2.69 -1.52 20.47
N ASN A 278 3.83 -1.84 21.11
CA ASN A 278 4.88 -0.86 21.45
C ASN A 278 6.27 -1.26 20.94
N ASP A 279 6.41 -1.63 19.67
CA ASP A 279 7.73 -1.95 19.12
C ASP A 279 8.45 -0.66 18.71
N GLN A 280 9.69 -0.46 19.19
CA GLN A 280 10.49 0.70 18.81
C GLN A 280 10.86 0.59 17.32
N TYR A 281 10.65 1.69 16.59
CA TYR A 281 11.03 1.78 15.19
C TYR A 281 12.55 1.95 15.08
N ILE A 282 13.24 0.91 14.58
CA ILE A 282 14.68 0.95 14.33
C ILE A 282 14.90 1.42 12.90
N VAL A 283 15.50 2.60 12.73
CA VAL A 283 15.93 3.13 11.43
C VAL A 283 17.21 2.39 11.02
N ALA A 284 17.32 1.99 9.74
CA ALA A 284 18.56 1.43 9.22
C ALA A 284 19.66 2.50 9.27
N GLU A 285 20.77 2.22 9.95
CA GLU A 285 21.97 3.07 9.88
C GLU A 285 22.46 3.12 8.43
N LYS A 286 22.70 4.33 7.93
CA LYS A 286 23.40 4.52 6.66
C LYS A 286 24.87 4.25 6.91
N PHE A 287 25.38 3.15 6.37
CA PHE A 287 26.82 2.91 6.34
C PHE A 287 27.45 3.92 5.38
N PHE A 288 28.22 4.86 5.89
CA PHE A 288 29.11 5.69 5.09
C PHE A 288 30.43 4.92 4.98
N GLN A 289 30.73 4.42 3.78
CA GLN A 289 32.11 4.08 3.45
C GLN A 289 32.83 5.41 3.20
N GLU A 290 33.77 5.77 4.07
CA GLU A 290 34.74 6.80 3.74
C GLU A 290 35.59 6.26 2.58
N ASP A 291 35.54 6.93 1.43
CA ASP A 291 36.49 6.67 0.36
C ASP A 291 37.86 7.09 0.91
N ASP A 292 38.70 6.13 1.30
CA ASP A 292 40.14 6.34 1.56
C ASP A 292 40.85 6.70 0.24
N ARG A 293 40.55 7.89 -0.30
CA ARG A 293 41.42 8.55 -1.27
C ARG A 293 42.52 9.23 -0.47
N ASN A 294 43.57 8.46 -0.19
CA ASN A 294 44.86 9.04 0.17
C ASN A 294 45.36 9.84 -1.04
N ASP A 295 45.30 11.16 -0.94
CA ASP A 295 46.08 12.09 -1.76
C ASP A 295 47.59 11.87 -1.57
#